data_AF-A0A6B8TCC4-F1
#
_entry.id   AF-A0A6B8TCC4-F1
#
_cell.length_a   1.000
_cell.length_b   1.000
_cell.length_c   1.000
_cell.angle_alpha   90.00
_cell.angle_beta   90.00
_cell.angle_gamma   90.00
#
_symmetry.space_group_name_H-M   'P 1'
#
loop_
_entity.id
_entity.type
_entity.pdbx_description
1 polymer ?
#
loop_
_entity_poly.entity_id
_entity_poly.type
_entity_poly.pdbx_seq_one_letter_code
_entity_poly.pdbx_strand_id
1 'polypeptide(L)'
;MVRRKSYILILLSICFIACCYKGPYTSYGSIRQKIRSFSKITENYELIDTTALYKLDAIQEYTHYNLTEKRVSFYEKDDAHYYPYTQYLKFYSNGKLAVFFIPKRDTLFLKREMFNPEKAIMGYYYIKGNDIKIKTAGIINCYLYVFKEKGRIKNDTITLMLDSSIEEIYKKKTIPKELLEGWEPDW
;
A
#
# COMPACT_ATOMS: atom_id res chain seq x y z
N MET A 1 24.19 44.23 -15.61
CA MET A 1 24.40 42.77 -15.80
C MET A 1 23.97 41.90 -14.62
N VAL A 2 23.94 42.40 -13.38
CA VAL A 2 23.58 41.63 -12.17
C VAL A 2 22.09 41.26 -12.09
N ARG A 3 21.17 42.19 -12.41
CA ARG A 3 19.71 41.94 -12.38
C ARG A 3 19.27 40.79 -13.30
N ARG A 4 19.84 40.67 -14.50
CA ARG A 4 19.52 39.59 -15.47
C ARG A 4 19.89 38.19 -14.95
N LYS A 5 20.98 38.06 -14.19
CA LYS A 5 21.41 36.78 -13.59
C LYS A 5 20.48 36.34 -12.44
N SER A 6 19.96 37.29 -11.65
CA SER A 6 19.00 37.01 -10.58
C SER A 6 17.65 36.51 -11.11
N TYR A 7 17.13 37.06 -12.22
CA TYR A 7 15.89 36.58 -12.83
C TYR A 7 15.99 35.16 -13.38
N ILE A 8 17.14 34.78 -13.94
CA ILE A 8 17.38 33.41 -14.46
C ILE A 8 17.40 32.38 -13.32
N LEU A 9 18.02 32.72 -12.19
CA LEU A 9 18.04 31.87 -10.98
C LEU A 9 16.65 31.70 -10.35
N ILE A 10 15.83 32.76 -10.32
CA ILE A 10 14.44 32.71 -9.84
C ILE A 10 13.55 31.89 -10.80
N LEU A 11 13.71 32.05 -12.11
CA LEU A 11 12.97 31.26 -13.11
C LEU A 11 13.33 29.77 -13.05
N LEU A 12 14.62 29.44 -12.90
CA LEU A 12 15.07 28.04 -12.75
C LEU A 12 14.50 27.39 -11.49
N SER A 13 14.46 28.10 -10.36
CA SER A 13 13.89 27.59 -9.11
C SER A 13 12.36 27.42 -9.17
N ILE A 14 11.63 28.27 -9.90
CA ILE A 14 10.18 28.11 -10.15
C ILE A 14 9.90 26.90 -11.06
N CYS A 15 10.77 26.61 -12.05
CA CYS A 15 10.62 25.44 -12.91
C CYS A 15 10.77 24.10 -12.16
N PHE A 16 11.56 24.03 -11.09
CA PHE A 16 11.69 22.80 -10.29
C PHE A 16 10.43 22.50 -9.45
N ILE A 17 9.72 23.53 -8.98
CA ILE A 17 8.47 23.37 -8.21
C ILE A 17 7.29 23.02 -9.14
N ALA A 18 7.38 23.40 -10.42
CA ALA A 18 6.32 23.17 -11.41
C ALA A 18 6.11 21.70 -11.82
N CYS A 19 7.05 20.79 -11.49
CA CYS A 19 7.01 19.39 -11.92
C CYS A 19 6.44 18.41 -10.86
N CYS A 20 6.01 18.90 -9.69
CA CYS A 20 5.37 18.06 -8.67
C CYS A 20 3.92 17.69 -9.03
N TYR A 21 3.46 16.53 -8.56
CA TYR A 21 2.10 16.04 -8.74
C TYR A 21 1.09 17.01 -8.12
N LYS A 22 0.10 17.42 -8.92
CA LYS A 22 -0.97 18.38 -8.56
C LYS A 22 -2.37 17.77 -8.65
N GLY A 23 -2.46 16.44 -8.66
CA GLY A 23 -3.75 15.76 -8.74
C GLY A 23 -4.53 15.82 -7.41
N PRO A 24 -5.73 15.22 -7.38
CA PRO A 24 -6.62 15.31 -6.24
C PRO A 24 -6.09 14.52 -5.03
N TYR A 25 -6.37 15.06 -3.85
CA TYR A 25 -6.13 14.45 -2.55
C TYR A 25 -7.41 14.47 -1.71
N THR A 26 -7.50 13.58 -0.73
CA THR A 26 -8.47 13.70 0.35
C THR A 26 -8.07 14.80 1.33
N SER A 27 -8.99 15.15 2.24
CA SER A 27 -8.70 16.02 3.39
C SER A 27 -7.59 15.48 4.31
N TYR A 28 -7.29 14.18 4.22
CA TYR A 28 -6.22 13.51 4.96
C TYR A 28 -4.90 13.41 4.18
N GLY A 29 -4.82 13.99 2.99
CA GLY A 29 -3.59 13.99 2.17
C GLY A 29 -3.35 12.69 1.39
N SER A 30 -4.33 11.78 1.34
CA SER A 30 -4.24 10.56 0.53
C SER A 30 -4.56 10.86 -0.93
N ILE A 31 -3.78 10.29 -1.85
CA ILE A 31 -3.95 10.49 -3.30
C ILE A 31 -5.30 9.94 -3.77
N ARG A 32 -5.95 10.66 -4.68
CA ARG A 32 -7.23 10.27 -5.31
C ARG A 32 -7.25 10.38 -6.83
N GLN A 33 -6.07 10.51 -7.46
CA GLN A 33 -6.00 10.42 -8.92
C GLN A 33 -6.36 9.01 -9.38
N LYS A 34 -7.51 8.85 -10.03
CA LYS A 34 -7.98 7.56 -10.55
C LYS A 34 -6.87 6.79 -11.26
N ILE A 35 -6.58 5.59 -10.76
CA ILE A 35 -5.72 4.60 -11.42
C ILE A 35 -6.56 3.52 -12.09
N ARG A 36 -6.05 2.91 -13.16
CA ARG A 36 -6.79 1.87 -13.89
C ARG A 36 -6.90 0.60 -13.04
N SER A 37 -8.13 0.17 -12.78
CA SER A 37 -8.44 -1.13 -12.19
C SER A 37 -7.91 -2.28 -13.06
N PHE A 38 -7.94 -3.51 -12.53
CA PHE A 38 -7.69 -4.68 -13.37
C PHE A 38 -8.86 -4.86 -14.35
N SER A 39 -8.53 -5.13 -15.62
CA SER A 39 -9.54 -5.35 -16.67
C SER A 39 -10.26 -6.70 -16.53
N LYS A 40 -9.67 -7.62 -15.77
CA LYS A 40 -10.26 -8.91 -15.44
C LYS A 40 -10.91 -8.83 -14.07
N ILE A 41 -12.10 -9.38 -13.96
CA ILE A 41 -12.81 -9.57 -12.68
C ILE A 41 -12.11 -10.69 -11.92
N THR A 42 -12.01 -10.56 -10.60
CA THR A 42 -11.49 -11.61 -9.74
C THR A 42 -12.28 -12.91 -9.94
N GLU A 43 -11.57 -14.01 -10.18
CA GLU A 43 -12.18 -15.32 -10.48
C GLU A 43 -12.59 -16.07 -9.20
N ASN A 44 -11.98 -15.74 -8.06
CA ASN A 44 -12.11 -16.48 -6.81
C ASN A 44 -12.23 -15.54 -5.59
N TYR A 45 -13.33 -14.80 -5.48
CA TYR A 45 -13.56 -13.90 -4.33
C TYR A 45 -13.58 -14.63 -2.98
N GLU A 46 -13.99 -15.90 -2.97
CA GLU A 46 -14.05 -16.75 -1.75
C GLU A 46 -12.69 -16.99 -1.09
N LEU A 47 -11.58 -16.79 -1.82
CA LEU A 47 -10.24 -16.97 -1.27
C LEU A 47 -9.79 -15.80 -0.38
N ILE A 48 -10.53 -14.69 -0.38
CA ILE A 48 -10.20 -13.52 0.42
C ILE A 48 -11.38 -13.08 1.27
N ASP A 49 -11.12 -12.91 2.56
CA ASP A 49 -12.16 -12.47 3.48
C ASP A 49 -12.31 -10.95 3.39
N THR A 50 -13.32 -10.52 2.63
CA THR A 50 -13.66 -9.09 2.48
C THR A 50 -14.29 -8.48 3.73
N THR A 51 -14.53 -9.26 4.79
CA THR A 51 -14.99 -8.77 6.11
C THR A 51 -13.85 -8.58 7.10
N ALA A 52 -12.66 -9.13 6.84
CA ALA A 52 -11.50 -9.03 7.73
C ALA A 52 -10.51 -7.93 7.33
N LEU A 53 -9.41 -7.83 8.09
CA LEU A 53 -8.17 -7.14 7.70
C LEU A 53 -7.05 -8.17 7.55
N TYR A 54 -6.01 -7.79 6.81
CA TYR A 54 -4.76 -8.52 6.75
C TYR A 54 -3.63 -7.62 7.27
N LYS A 55 -3.07 -7.95 8.44
CA LYS A 55 -1.99 -7.19 9.10
C LYS A 55 -0.65 -7.63 8.49
N LEU A 56 0.21 -6.69 8.15
CA LEU A 56 1.61 -6.98 7.83
C LEU A 56 2.29 -7.58 9.07
N ASP A 57 2.65 -8.85 8.97
CA ASP A 57 3.19 -9.66 10.06
C ASP A 57 4.72 -9.72 10.01
N ALA A 58 5.27 -9.93 8.81
CA ALA A 58 6.70 -10.03 8.60
C ALA A 58 7.12 -9.52 7.22
N ILE A 59 8.41 -9.19 7.10
CA ILE A 59 9.08 -8.98 5.81
C ILE A 59 10.25 -9.95 5.72
N GLN A 60 10.38 -10.60 4.57
CA GLN A 60 11.56 -11.35 4.18
C GLN A 60 12.35 -10.55 3.14
N GLU A 61 13.61 -10.28 3.43
CA GLU A 61 14.55 -9.70 2.48
C GLU A 61 15.51 -10.79 1.99
N TYR A 62 15.65 -10.87 0.67
CA TYR A 62 16.45 -11.84 -0.04
C TYR A 62 17.67 -11.16 -0.65
N THR A 63 18.79 -11.27 0.05
CA THR A 63 20.07 -10.78 -0.45
C THR A 63 20.70 -11.85 -1.31
N HIS A 64 20.86 -11.54 -2.60
CA HIS A 64 21.59 -12.38 -3.53
C HIS A 64 23.05 -11.95 -3.49
N TYR A 65 23.92 -12.84 -3.01
CA TYR A 65 25.36 -12.61 -3.08
C TYR A 65 25.89 -13.08 -4.45
N ASN A 66 25.42 -14.25 -4.91
CA ASN A 66 25.78 -14.88 -6.18
C ASN A 66 24.55 -15.63 -6.76
N LEU A 67 24.64 -16.18 -7.99
CA LEU A 67 23.52 -16.87 -8.68
C LEU A 67 22.91 -18.07 -7.90
N THR A 68 23.65 -18.66 -6.97
CA THR A 68 23.27 -19.88 -6.23
C THR A 68 23.05 -19.67 -4.73
N GLU A 69 23.55 -18.57 -4.15
CA GLU A 69 23.47 -18.32 -2.70
C GLU A 69 22.46 -17.20 -2.38
N LYS A 70 21.38 -17.60 -1.72
CA LYS A 70 20.32 -16.72 -1.24
C LYS A 70 20.36 -16.69 0.29
N ARG A 71 20.66 -15.53 0.88
CA ARG A 71 20.41 -15.32 2.31
C ARG A 71 19.02 -14.73 2.50
N VAL A 72 18.31 -15.25 3.50
CA VAL A 72 16.98 -14.76 3.88
C VAL A 72 17.12 -14.07 5.24
N SER A 73 16.88 -12.77 5.26
CA SER A 73 16.67 -12.04 6.50
C SER A 73 15.17 -11.99 6.78
N PHE A 74 14.75 -12.46 7.95
CA PHE A 74 13.36 -12.45 8.38
C PHE A 74 13.19 -11.42 9.50
N TYR A 75 12.23 -10.51 9.32
CA TYR A 75 11.94 -9.48 10.32
C TYR A 75 10.47 -9.57 10.73
N GLU A 76 10.24 -9.90 12.00
CA GLU A 76 8.91 -9.76 12.61
C GLU A 76 8.60 -8.27 12.79
N LYS A 77 7.46 -7.79 12.31
CA LYS A 77 7.15 -6.35 12.32
C LYS A 77 6.68 -5.82 13.66
N ASP A 78 6.46 -6.70 14.64
CA ASP A 78 6.27 -6.30 16.03
C ASP A 78 7.61 -5.90 16.70
N ASP A 79 8.75 -6.08 16.02
CA ASP A 79 10.05 -5.54 16.45
C ASP A 79 10.13 -4.01 16.21
N ALA A 80 10.69 -3.29 17.18
CA ALA A 80 10.72 -1.82 17.24
C ALA A 80 11.56 -1.16 16.12
N HIS A 81 12.31 -1.97 15.36
CA HIS A 81 13.33 -1.51 14.41
C HIS A 81 12.81 -1.01 13.06
N TYR A 82 11.54 -1.23 12.71
CA TYR A 82 11.06 -0.97 11.35
C TYR A 82 9.73 -0.22 11.32
N TYR A 83 9.76 1.00 10.77
CA TYR A 83 8.70 2.03 10.61
C TYR A 83 7.76 2.24 11.83
N PRO A 84 7.39 3.47 12.20
CA PRO A 84 6.57 3.73 13.40
C PRO A 84 5.09 3.31 13.26
N TYR A 85 4.74 2.53 12.24
CA TYR A 85 3.39 2.12 11.89
C TYR A 85 3.32 0.63 11.54
N THR A 86 2.10 0.09 11.61
CA THR A 86 1.73 -1.22 11.09
C THR A 86 0.82 -1.03 9.88
N GLN A 87 1.10 -1.78 8.81
CA GLN A 87 0.31 -1.78 7.60
C GLN A 87 -0.83 -2.80 7.69
N TYR A 88 -2.02 -2.41 7.26
CA TYR A 88 -3.19 -3.28 7.14
C TYR A 88 -3.79 -3.19 5.74
N LEU A 89 -4.10 -4.34 5.16
CA LEU A 89 -4.85 -4.43 3.90
C LEU A 89 -6.33 -4.72 4.19
N LYS A 90 -7.21 -3.99 3.52
CA LYS A 90 -8.66 -4.24 3.50
C LYS A 90 -9.11 -4.46 2.07
N PHE A 91 -9.65 -5.65 1.81
CA PHE A 91 -10.19 -6.05 0.51
C PHE A 91 -11.69 -5.84 0.48
N TYR A 92 -12.19 -5.33 -0.65
CA TYR A 92 -13.61 -5.09 -0.89
C TYR A 92 -14.10 -5.99 -2.02
N SER A 93 -15.37 -6.41 -1.97
CA SER A 93 -15.97 -7.35 -2.96
C SER A 93 -15.96 -6.81 -4.40
N ASN A 94 -15.85 -5.50 -4.59
CA ASN A 94 -15.77 -4.85 -5.90
C ASN A 94 -14.34 -4.78 -6.50
N GLY A 95 -13.38 -5.53 -5.95
CA GLY A 95 -12.00 -5.56 -6.45
C GLY A 95 -11.14 -4.36 -6.02
N LYS A 96 -11.63 -3.52 -5.10
CA LYS A 96 -10.87 -2.41 -4.51
C LYS A 96 -10.08 -2.88 -3.28
N LEU A 97 -9.00 -2.16 -2.99
CA LEU A 97 -8.08 -2.44 -1.89
C LEU A 97 -7.73 -1.14 -1.17
N ALA A 98 -7.92 -1.10 0.15
CA ALA A 98 -7.40 -0.02 0.98
C ALA A 98 -6.15 -0.49 1.73
N VAL A 99 -5.10 0.34 1.73
CA VAL A 99 -3.92 0.14 2.58
C VAL A 99 -3.90 1.20 3.67
N PHE A 100 -3.97 0.76 4.92
CA PHE A 100 -3.96 1.61 6.10
C PHE A 100 -2.62 1.52 6.83
N PHE A 101 -2.11 2.65 7.29
CA PHE A 101 -0.92 2.74 8.11
C PHE A 101 -1.32 3.25 9.48
N ILE A 102 -1.33 2.36 10.47
CA ILE A 102 -1.75 2.68 11.84
C ILE A 102 -0.51 2.77 12.73
N PRO A 103 -0.27 3.86 13.47
CA PRO A 103 0.88 3.94 14.37
C PRO A 103 0.94 2.75 15.32
N LYS A 104 2.13 2.18 15.55
CA LYS A 104 2.27 0.95 16.36
C LYS A 104 1.65 1.09 17.75
N ARG A 105 1.82 2.27 18.37
CA ARG A 105 1.23 2.62 19.68
C ARG A 105 -0.30 2.52 19.73
N ASP A 106 -0.98 2.67 18.59
CA ASP A 106 -2.43 2.67 18.49
C ASP A 106 -3.00 1.28 18.13
N THR A 107 -2.14 0.31 17.79
CA THR A 107 -2.58 -1.03 17.33
C THR A 107 -3.17 -1.91 18.42
N LEU A 108 -2.90 -1.61 19.70
CA LEU A 108 -3.52 -2.28 20.85
C LEU A 108 -5.01 -1.92 21.00
N PHE A 109 -5.41 -0.73 20.57
CA PHE A 109 -6.76 -0.19 20.73
C PHE A 109 -7.24 0.41 19.41
N LEU A 110 -7.53 -0.46 18.44
CA LEU A 110 -8.03 -0.06 17.14
C LEU A 110 -9.40 0.61 17.25
N LYS A 111 -9.57 1.72 16.53
CA LYS A 111 -10.83 2.49 16.48
C LYS A 111 -11.37 2.55 15.05
N ARG A 112 -12.69 2.71 14.92
CA ARG A 112 -13.40 2.63 13.63
C ARG A 112 -12.87 3.66 12.62
N GLU A 113 -12.61 4.88 13.07
CA GLU A 113 -12.13 5.99 12.26
C GLU A 113 -10.71 5.82 11.71
N MET A 114 -9.96 4.83 12.23
CA MET A 114 -8.66 4.44 11.69
C MET A 114 -8.81 3.77 10.32
N PHE A 115 -9.98 3.17 10.05
CA PHE A 115 -10.30 2.46 8.82
C PHE A 115 -11.17 3.28 7.86
N ASN A 116 -11.22 4.61 8.04
CA ASN A 116 -11.88 5.51 7.09
C ASN A 116 -11.13 5.45 5.73
N PRO A 117 -11.78 5.04 4.62
CA PRO A 117 -11.16 4.95 3.31
C PRO A 117 -10.46 6.22 2.87
N GLU A 118 -10.93 7.42 3.25
CA GLU A 118 -10.29 8.71 2.93
C GLU A 118 -8.84 8.85 3.44
N LYS A 119 -8.45 8.05 4.45
CA LYS A 119 -7.09 7.99 4.99
C LYS A 119 -6.21 6.93 4.33
N ALA A 120 -6.81 6.01 3.57
CA ALA A 120 -6.11 4.89 2.98
C ALA A 120 -5.38 5.27 1.69
N ILE A 121 -4.29 4.57 1.42
CA ILE A 121 -3.82 4.44 0.05
C ILE A 121 -4.84 3.62 -0.73
N MET A 122 -5.30 4.20 -1.84
CA MET A 122 -6.22 3.55 -2.76
C MET A 122 -5.52 2.49 -3.61
N GLY A 123 -6.26 1.43 -3.91
CA GLY A 123 -5.77 0.34 -4.71
C GLY A 123 -6.85 -0.54 -5.29
N TYR A 124 -6.39 -1.51 -6.08
CA TYR A 124 -7.19 -2.55 -6.67
C TYR A 124 -6.47 -3.89 -6.54
N TYR A 125 -7.22 -4.98 -6.53
CA TYR A 125 -6.68 -6.32 -6.54
C TYR A 125 -7.38 -7.21 -7.58
N TYR A 126 -6.71 -8.29 -7.94
CA TYR A 126 -7.23 -9.34 -8.80
C TYR A 126 -6.70 -10.69 -8.32
N ILE A 127 -7.58 -11.69 -8.24
CA ILE A 127 -7.24 -13.06 -7.86
C ILE A 127 -7.53 -14.00 -9.03
N LYS A 128 -6.57 -14.89 -9.30
CA LYS A 128 -6.69 -16.00 -10.25
C LYS A 128 -6.13 -17.28 -9.64
N GLY A 129 -6.99 -18.25 -9.32
CA GLY A 129 -6.57 -19.38 -8.48
C GLY A 129 -6.00 -18.84 -7.16
N ASN A 130 -4.84 -19.32 -6.74
CA ASN A 130 -4.17 -18.83 -5.53
C ASN A 130 -3.27 -17.61 -5.76
N ASP A 131 -3.14 -17.12 -7.00
CA ASP A 131 -2.31 -15.96 -7.29
C ASP A 131 -3.10 -14.67 -7.06
N ILE A 132 -2.49 -13.72 -6.35
CA ILE A 132 -3.04 -12.38 -6.14
C ILE A 132 -2.14 -11.34 -6.83
N LYS A 133 -2.76 -10.31 -7.39
CA LYS A 133 -2.07 -9.12 -7.89
C LYS A 133 -2.71 -7.89 -7.28
N ILE A 134 -1.90 -6.96 -6.81
CA ILE A 134 -2.39 -5.68 -6.30
C ILE A 134 -1.77 -4.51 -7.04
N LYS A 135 -2.49 -3.39 -7.05
CA LYS A 135 -2.02 -2.09 -7.51
C LYS A 135 -2.36 -1.04 -6.49
N THR A 136 -1.42 -0.18 -6.15
CA THR A 136 -1.62 0.94 -5.24
C THR A 136 -1.02 2.21 -5.84
N ALA A 137 -1.58 3.37 -5.46
CA ALA A 137 -1.05 4.67 -5.86
C ALA A 137 -0.22 5.28 -4.75
N GLY A 138 0.96 5.81 -5.08
CA GLY A 138 1.76 6.58 -4.13
C GLY A 138 2.57 7.66 -4.82
N ILE A 139 3.20 8.53 -4.03
CA ILE A 139 4.08 9.58 -4.54
C ILE A 139 5.50 9.28 -4.11
N ILE A 140 6.42 9.27 -5.08
CA ILE A 140 7.87 9.23 -4.85
C ILE A 140 8.45 10.44 -5.57
N ASN A 141 9.35 11.18 -4.93
CA ASN A 141 10.04 12.33 -5.53
C ASN A 141 9.08 13.26 -6.27
N CYS A 142 7.94 13.58 -5.65
CA CYS A 142 6.90 14.44 -6.22
C CYS A 142 6.09 13.86 -7.42
N TYR A 143 6.34 12.64 -7.91
CA TYR A 143 5.56 12.05 -9.01
C TYR A 143 4.61 10.95 -8.52
N LEU A 144 3.47 10.81 -9.21
CA LEU A 144 2.55 9.71 -9.01
C LEU A 144 3.13 8.42 -9.60
N TYR A 145 3.23 7.38 -8.77
CA TYR A 145 3.57 6.03 -9.16
C TYR A 145 2.42 5.08 -8.89
N VAL A 146 2.29 4.08 -9.77
CA VAL A 146 1.41 2.93 -9.56
C VAL A 146 2.28 1.72 -9.26
N PHE A 147 2.33 1.33 -7.99
CA PHE A 147 3.02 0.14 -7.55
C PHE A 147 2.22 -1.09 -7.96
N LYS A 148 2.92 -2.14 -8.36
CA LYS A 148 2.32 -3.40 -8.83
C LYS A 148 3.03 -4.53 -8.13
N GLU A 149 2.28 -5.27 -7.33
CA GLU A 149 2.82 -6.38 -6.56
C GLU A 149 2.08 -7.66 -6.98
N LYS A 150 2.79 -8.78 -6.88
CA LYS A 150 2.25 -10.10 -7.17
C LYS A 150 2.51 -11.00 -5.98
N GLY A 151 1.63 -11.93 -5.74
CA GLY A 151 1.66 -12.72 -4.53
C GLY A 151 0.86 -13.98 -4.59
N ARG A 152 0.78 -14.65 -3.45
CA ARG A 152 -0.01 -15.87 -3.27
C ARG A 152 -0.88 -15.79 -2.03
N ILE A 153 -2.03 -16.44 -2.12
CA ILE A 153 -2.94 -16.66 -1.01
C ILE A 153 -2.80 -18.10 -0.57
N LYS A 154 -2.63 -18.32 0.74
CA LYS A 154 -2.64 -19.64 1.36
C LYS A 154 -3.33 -19.52 2.72
N ASN A 155 -4.57 -20.02 2.78
CA ASN A 155 -5.43 -19.90 3.97
C ASN A 155 -5.54 -18.43 4.41
N ASP A 156 -5.22 -18.16 5.67
CA ASP A 156 -5.27 -16.83 6.28
C ASP A 156 -4.02 -15.96 6.00
N THR A 157 -3.14 -16.40 5.09
CA THR A 157 -1.89 -15.70 4.76
C THR A 157 -1.89 -15.23 3.32
N ILE A 158 -1.44 -13.99 3.11
CA ILE A 158 -1.12 -13.42 1.81
C ILE A 158 0.36 -13.08 1.79
N THR A 159 1.11 -13.58 0.82
CA THR A 159 2.48 -13.10 0.56
C THR A 159 2.49 -12.21 -0.67
N LEU A 160 3.16 -11.07 -0.61
CA LEU A 160 3.29 -10.11 -1.70
C LEU A 160 4.77 -9.84 -1.98
N MET A 161 5.17 -9.95 -3.24
CA MET A 161 6.50 -9.59 -3.70
C MET A 161 6.48 -8.13 -4.17
N LEU A 162 7.20 -7.27 -3.46
CA LEU A 162 7.40 -5.86 -3.84
C LEU A 162 8.36 -5.76 -5.04
N ASP A 163 9.42 -6.55 -4.99
CA ASP A 163 10.40 -6.77 -6.06
C ASP A 163 10.93 -8.21 -6.01
N SER A 164 12.04 -8.53 -6.69
CA SER A 164 12.64 -9.87 -6.64
C SER A 164 13.30 -10.22 -5.29
N SER A 165 13.46 -9.24 -4.41
CA SER A 165 14.24 -9.31 -3.18
C SER A 165 13.40 -9.15 -1.92
N ILE A 166 12.20 -8.59 -1.96
CA ILE A 166 11.41 -8.30 -0.76
C ILE A 166 10.05 -8.99 -0.86
N GLU A 167 9.77 -9.86 0.11
CA GLU A 167 8.47 -10.49 0.32
C GLU A 167 7.83 -9.94 1.60
N GLU A 168 6.62 -9.42 1.49
CA GLU A 168 5.78 -9.02 2.61
C GLU A 168 4.77 -10.11 2.92
N ILE A 169 4.65 -10.45 4.20
CA ILE A 169 3.75 -11.51 4.67
C ILE A 169 2.66 -10.87 5.51
N TYR A 170 1.43 -11.03 5.04
CA TYR A 170 0.24 -10.55 5.70
C TYR A 170 -0.55 -11.70 6.29
N LYS A 171 -0.97 -11.57 7.54
CA LYS A 171 -1.87 -12.53 8.21
C LYS A 171 -3.23 -11.91 8.45
N LYS A 172 -4.28 -12.70 8.21
CA LYS A 172 -5.65 -12.33 8.51
C LYS A 172 -5.77 -12.00 10.00
N LYS A 173 -6.40 -10.88 10.28
CA LYS A 173 -6.75 -10.44 11.62
C LYS A 173 -8.25 -10.24 11.69
N THR A 174 -8.90 -11.07 12.50
CA THR A 174 -10.30 -10.85 12.86
C THR A 174 -10.36 -9.67 13.81
N ILE A 175 -11.11 -8.64 13.43
CA ILE A 175 -11.41 -7.48 14.26
C ILE A 175 -12.93 -7.32 14.38
N PRO A 176 -13.43 -6.63 15.43
CA PRO A 176 -14.87 -6.43 15.59
C PRO A 176 -15.50 -5.83 14.33
N LYS A 177 -16.63 -6.40 13.89
CA LYS A 177 -17.30 -6.05 12.63
C LYS A 177 -17.67 -4.57 12.60
N GLU A 178 -18.02 -4.02 13.75
CA GLU A 178 -18.43 -2.63 13.97
C GLU A 178 -17.31 -1.62 13.62
N LEU A 179 -16.04 -2.07 13.61
CA LEU A 179 -14.92 -1.22 13.19
C LEU A 179 -14.81 -1.11 11.65
N LEU A 180 -15.35 -2.07 10.91
CA LEU A 180 -15.17 -2.22 9.46
C LEU A 180 -16.45 -2.02 8.64
N GLU A 181 -17.60 -2.36 9.20
CA GLU A 181 -18.87 -2.39 8.46
C GLU A 181 -19.29 -1.00 7.98
N GLY A 182 -19.83 -0.90 6.77
CA GLY A 182 -20.33 0.36 6.21
C GLY A 182 -19.25 1.33 5.71
N TRP A 183 -17.97 0.98 5.79
CA TRP A 183 -16.93 1.70 5.06
C TRP A 183 -16.92 1.28 3.59
N GLU A 184 -17.03 2.25 2.69
CA GLU A 184 -16.97 2.05 1.24
C GLU A 184 -15.83 2.87 0.63
N PRO A 185 -15.02 2.30 -0.29
CA PRO A 185 -13.94 3.04 -0.91
C PRO A 185 -14.45 4.20 -1.79
N ASP A 186 -13.83 5.36 -1.63
CA ASP A 186 -14.17 6.64 -2.27
C ASP A 186 -13.53 6.84 -3.66
N TRP A 187 -12.89 5.81 -4.24
CA TRP A 187 -12.22 5.83 -5.56
C TRP A 187 -12.77 4.80 -6.56
#